data_AF-A0A6M0IRG0-F1
#
_entry.id   AF-A0A6M0IRG0-F1
#
_cell.length_a   1.000
_cell.length_b   1.000
_cell.length_c   1.000
_cell.angle_alpha   90.00
_cell.angle_beta   90.00
_cell.angle_gamma   90.00
#
_symmetry.space_group_name_H-M   'P 1'
#
loop_
_entity.id
_entity.type
_entity.pdbx_description
1 polymer ?
#
loop_
_entity_poly.entity_id
_entity_poly.type
_entity_poly.pdbx_seq_one_letter_code
_entity_poly.pdbx_strand_id
1 'polypeptide(L)' 'MKNTPVTTRDIARKLDVSISTVSWALRDMPVIHPDTRKAIVRLAEELDCQPNQLAKIW' A
#
# COMPACT_ATOMS: atom_id res chain seq x y z
N MET A 1 -19.01 15.12 2.70
CA MET A 1 -17.77 14.91 1.91
C MET A 1 -17.24 13.54 2.28
N LYS A 2 -17.20 12.58 1.36
CA LYS A 2 -16.75 11.21 1.68
C LYS A 2 -15.23 11.22 1.78
N ASN A 3 -14.72 11.40 3.00
CA ASN A 3 -13.30 11.25 3.32
C ASN A 3 -12.98 9.74 3.37
N THR A 4 -13.08 9.07 2.22
CA THR A 4 -12.77 7.64 2.13
C THR A 4 -11.28 7.52 2.42
N PRO A 5 -10.89 6.80 3.48
CA PRO A 5 -9.48 6.54 3.75
C PRO A 5 -8.85 5.94 2.51
N VAL A 6 -7.69 6.43 2.11
CA VAL A 6 -6.89 5.71 1.10
C VAL A 6 -6.60 4.34 1.69
N THR A 7 -7.07 3.31 0.99
CA THR A 7 -6.87 1.92 1.40
C THR A 7 -5.78 1.25 0.56
N THR A 8 -5.27 0.11 1.01
CA THR A 8 -4.37 -0.74 0.22
C THR A 8 -4.96 -1.11 -1.15
N ARG A 9 -6.29 -1.06 -1.33
CA ARG A 9 -6.94 -1.23 -2.63
C ARG A 9 -6.65 -0.10 -3.62
N ASP A 10 -6.53 1.13 -3.14
CA ASP A 10 -6.27 2.27 -4.01
C ASP A 10 -4.83 2.26 -4.49
N ILE A 11 -3.89 1.86 -3.62
CA ILE A 11 -2.49 1.61 -3.97
C ILE A 11 -2.39 0.46 -4.99
N ALA A 12 -3.09 -0.65 -4.74
CA ALA A 12 -3.16 -1.80 -5.62
C ALA A 12 -3.66 -1.41 -7.03
N ARG A 13 -4.74 -0.63 -7.10
CA ARG A 13 -5.30 -0.14 -8.37
C ARG A 13 -4.37 0.83 -9.09
N LYS A 14 -3.68 1.72 -8.38
CA LYS A 14 -2.77 2.70 -8.99
C LYS A 14 -1.51 2.06 -9.59
N LEU A 15 -1.00 1.02 -8.95
CA LEU A 15 0.22 0.33 -9.37
C LEU A 15 -0.05 -0.91 -10.22
N ASP A 16 -1.32 -1.19 -10.51
CA ASP A 16 -1.79 -2.39 -11.22
C ASP A 16 -1.24 -3.70 -10.60
N VAL A 17 -1.27 -3.77 -9.27
CA VAL A 17 -0.85 -4.93 -8.49
C VAL A 17 -2.00 -5.47 -7.65
N SER A 18 -1.85 -6.71 -7.16
CA SER A 18 -2.83 -7.27 -6.24
C SER A 18 -2.75 -6.63 -4.85
N ILE A 19 -3.87 -6.58 -4.13
CA ILE A 19 -3.91 -6.13 -2.73
C ILE A 19 -2.93 -6.96 -1.87
N SER A 20 -2.82 -8.26 -2.16
CA SER A 20 -1.86 -9.17 -1.53
C SER A 20 -0.42 -8.73 -1.77
N THR A 21 -0.09 -8.24 -2.97
CA THR A 21 1.23 -7.69 -3.32
C THR A 21 1.54 -6.44 -2.50
N VAL A 22 0.55 -5.56 -2.32
CA VAL A 22 0.68 -4.36 -1.46
C VAL A 22 0.89 -4.77 0.00
N SER A 23 0.12 -5.74 0.49
CA SER A 23 0.25 -6.30 1.84
C SER A 23 1.62 -6.94 2.06
N TRP A 24 2.13 -7.72 1.11
CA TRP A 24 3.46 -8.32 1.19
C TRP A 24 4.58 -7.28 1.11
N ALA A 25 4.43 -6.26 0.27
CA ALA A 25 5.39 -5.17 0.14
C ALA A 25 5.49 -4.34 1.43
N LEU A 26 4.36 -4.06 2.08
CA LEU A 26 4.31 -3.35 3.36
C LEU A 26 4.84 -4.21 4.54
N ARG A 27 4.78 -5.54 4.43
CA ARG A 27 5.38 -6.51 5.39
C ARG A 27 6.87 -6.76 5.15
N ASP A 28 7.48 -6.09 4.17
CA ASP A 28 8.87 -6.32 3.74
C ASP A 28 9.17 -7.79 3.37
N MET A 29 8.22 -8.44 2.70
CA MET A 29 8.42 -9.82 2.24
C MET A 29 9.45 -9.88 1.10
N PRO A 30 10.42 -10.81 1.14
CA PRO A 30 11.48 -10.91 0.14
C PRO A 30 11.00 -11.41 -1.24
N VAL A 31 9.74 -11.83 -1.34
CA VAL A 31 9.10 -12.27 -2.60
C VAL A 31 8.79 -11.11 -3.55
N ILE A 32 8.78 -9.87 -3.05
CA ILE A 32 8.44 -8.68 -3.83
C ILE A 32 9.71 -8.05 -4.41
N HIS A 33 9.68 -7.70 -5.69
CA HIS A 33 10.78 -6.99 -6.32
C HIS A 33 11.04 -5.65 -5.59
N PRO A 34 12.29 -5.30 -5.27
CA PRO A 34 12.61 -4.12 -4.47
C PRO A 34 12.10 -2.82 -5.12
N ASP A 35 12.03 -2.75 -6.45
CA ASP A 35 11.49 -1.59 -7.17
C ASP A 35 9.98 -1.45 -6.99
N THR A 36 9.24 -2.55 -7.08
CA THR A 36 7.80 -2.57 -6.83
C THR A 36 7.50 -2.19 -5.38
N ARG A 37 8.29 -2.69 -4.42
CA ARG A 37 8.17 -2.31 -3.01
C ARG A 37 8.40 -0.80 -2.83
N LYS A 38 9.46 -0.24 -3.43
CA LYS A 38 9.72 1.21 -3.37
C LYS A 38 8.57 2.02 -3.94
N ALA A 39 8.00 1.61 -5.08
CA ALA A 39 6.85 2.26 -5.67
C ALA A 39 5.63 2.21 -4.73
N ILE A 40 5.35 1.06 -4.12
CA ILE A 40 4.25 0.87 -3.15
C ILE A 40 4.44 1.76 -1.92
N VAL A 41 5.63 1.76 -1.31
CA VAL A 41 5.93 2.54 -0.11
C VAL A 41 5.84 4.03 -0.41
N ARG A 42 6.46 4.49 -1.50
CA ARG A 42 6.41 5.90 -1.91
C ARG A 42 4.98 6.36 -2.18
N LEU A 43 4.16 5.52 -2.84
CA LEU A 43 2.77 5.84 -3.10
C LEU A 43 1.94 5.85 -1.81
N ALA A 44 2.24 4.96 -0.85
CA ALA A 44 1.60 4.95 0.46
C ALA A 44 1.94 6.22 1.25
N GLU A 45 3.20 6.68 1.19
CA GLU A 45 3.66 7.94 1.79
C GLU A 45 3.00 9.15 1.11
N GLU A 46 2.98 9.21 -0.23
CA GLU A 46 2.35 10.30 -1.00
C GLU A 46 0.84 10.39 -0.78
N LEU A 47 0.18 9.27 -0.49
CA LEU A 47 -1.26 9.23 -0.26
C LEU A 47 -1.68 9.49 1.18
N ASP A 48 -0.74 9.88 2.06
CA ASP A 48 -1.01 10.11 3.48
C ASP A 48 -1.71 8.89 4.11
N CYS A 49 -1.32 7.68 3.69
CA CYS A 49 -1.73 6.47 4.40
C CYS A 49 -1.05 6.52 5.76
N GLN A 50 -1.68 7.21 6.71
CA GLN A 50 -1.20 7.26 8.06
C GLN A 50 -1.06 5.82 8.55
N PRO A 51 0.12 5.42 9.05
CA PRO A 51 0.38 4.04 9.45
C PRO A 51 -0.64 3.53 10.48
N ASN A 52 -1.25 4.44 11.26
CA ASN A 52 -2.35 4.14 12.19
C ASN A 52 -3.63 3.59 11.53
N GLN A 53 -3.86 3.89 10.26
CA GLN A 53 -5.02 3.46 9.50
C GLN A 53 -4.74 2.17 8.70
N LEU A 54 -3.49 1.98 8.27
CA LEU A 54 -3.00 0.71 7.73
C LEU A 54 -3.02 -0.39 8.81
N ALA A 55 -2.58 -0.09 10.04
CA ALA A 55 -2.57 -1.02 11.18
C ALA A 55 -3.95 -1.65 11.48
N LYS A 56 -5.04 -0.94 11.19
CA LYS A 56 -6.41 -1.36 11.54
C LYS A 56 -7.04 -2.38 10.58
N ILE A 57 -6.40 -2.69 9.46
CA ILE A 57 -6.92 -3.60 8.42
C ILE A 57 -5.95 -4.77 8.15
N TRP A 58 -4.99 -5.02 9.05
CA TRP A 58 -4.16 -6.22 8.99
C TRP A 58 -4.83 -7.43 9.64
#